data_AF-A0A1I2BLT7-F1
#
_entry.id   AF-A0A1I2BLT7-F1
#
_cell.length_a   1.000
_cell.length_b   1.000
_cell.length_c   1.000
_cell.angle_alpha   90.00
_cell.angle_beta   90.00
_cell.angle_gamma   90.00
#
_symmetry.space_group_name_H-M   'P 1'
#
loop_
_entity.id
_entity.type
_entity.pdbx_description
1 polymer ?
#
loop_
_entity_poly.entity_id
_entity_poly.type
_entity_poly.pdbx_seq_one_letter_code
_entity_poly.pdbx_strand_id
1 'polypeptide(L)' 'MSNKTRDHNQIELLTYRQLADILGKSVGAVRNAVSRGFVPRGTRIAGIGVRWRRDEIERWLKAQLEGGTRLAAKEV' A
#
# COMPACT_ATOMS: atom_id res chain seq x y z
N MET A 1 -28.31 6.55 -4.13
CA MET A 1 -27.74 7.92 -4.14
C MET A 1 -26.41 7.86 -3.41
N SER A 2 -25.32 8.14 -4.12
CA SER A 2 -23.94 7.86 -3.69
C SER A 2 -23.45 8.87 -2.66
N ASN A 3 -23.06 8.40 -1.47
CA ASN A 3 -22.42 9.27 -0.49
C ASN A 3 -20.93 9.40 -0.83
N LYS A 4 -20.60 10.45 -1.60
CA LYS A 4 -19.23 10.94 -1.80
C LYS A 4 -18.77 11.62 -0.50
N THR A 5 -18.28 10.85 0.46
CA THR A 5 -17.54 11.42 1.59
C THR A 5 -16.08 11.61 1.14
N ARG A 6 -15.79 12.79 0.60
CA ARG A 6 -14.42 13.29 0.44
C ARG A 6 -13.98 13.82 1.80
N ASP A 7 -13.22 13.04 2.56
CA ASP A 7 -12.51 13.55 3.74
C ASP A 7 -11.03 13.12 3.62
N HIS A 8 -10.21 14.02 3.08
CA HIS A 8 -8.76 13.86 3.06
C HIS A 8 -8.17 14.82 4.10
N ASN A 9 -8.10 14.42 5.38
CA ASN A 9 -7.10 15.02 6.28
C ASN A 9 -6.71 14.17 7.51
N GLN A 10 -6.96 12.85 7.51
CA GLN A 10 -6.34 11.99 8.53
C GLN A 10 -5.19 11.22 7.90
N ILE A 11 -3.97 11.54 8.31
CA ILE A 11 -2.77 10.76 7.98
C ILE A 11 -2.87 9.44 8.73
N GLU A 12 -3.52 8.45 8.13
CA GLU A 12 -3.62 7.11 8.71
C GLU A 12 -2.29 6.36 8.52
N LEU A 13 -1.67 6.01 9.64
CA LEU A 13 -0.43 5.26 9.69
C LEU A 13 -0.70 3.76 9.86
N LEU A 14 -0.48 3.00 8.78
CA LEU A 14 -0.67 1.57 8.73
C LEU A 14 0.44 0.83 9.48
N THR A 15 0.04 -0.16 10.26
CA THR A 15 0.93 -1.21 10.78
C THR A 15 1.20 -2.27 9.72
N TYR A 16 2.16 -3.16 10.00
CA TYR A 16 2.38 -4.36 9.18
C TYR A 16 1.12 -5.24 9.04
N ARG A 17 0.29 -5.34 10.07
CA ARG A 17 -0.94 -6.14 10.04
C ARG A 17 -1.94 -5.53 9.07
N GLN A 18 -2.23 -4.24 9.21
CA GLN A 18 -3.14 -3.54 8.31
C GLN A 18 -2.65 -3.54 6.86
N LEU A 19 -1.34 -3.37 6.64
CA LEU A 19 -0.76 -3.50 5.29
C LEU A 19 -0.95 -4.91 4.74
N ALA A 20 -0.78 -5.95 5.56
CA ALA A 20 -1.01 -7.33 5.15
C ALA A 20 -2.47 -7.61 4.81
N ASP A 21 -3.40 -7.05 5.59
CA ASP A 21 -4.84 -7.16 5.33
C ASP A 21 -5.22 -6.49 4.00
N ILE A 22 -4.68 -5.29 3.72
CA ILE A 22 -4.89 -4.59 2.44
C ILE A 22 -4.36 -5.40 1.25
N LEU A 23 -3.21 -6.05 1.41
CA LEU A 23 -2.57 -6.83 0.34
C LEU A 23 -3.13 -8.26 0.23
N GLY A 24 -4.00 -8.69 1.14
CA GLY A 24 -4.47 -10.08 1.22
C GLY A 24 -3.33 -11.08 1.44
N LYS A 25 -2.33 -10.71 2.25
CA LYS A 25 -1.13 -11.52 2.53
C LYS A 25 -0.93 -11.74 4.03
N SER A 26 -0.03 -12.64 4.39
CA SER A 26 0.43 -12.76 5.78
C SER A 26 1.46 -11.66 6.11
N VAL A 27 1.55 -11.28 7.39
CA VAL A 27 2.54 -10.31 7.87
C VAL A 27 3.98 -10.72 7.53
N GLY A 28 4.30 -12.01 7.60
CA GLY A 28 5.62 -12.54 7.23
C GLY A 28 5.92 -12.36 5.74
N ALA A 29 4.93 -12.61 4.87
CA ALA A 29 5.07 -12.38 3.44
C ALA A 29 5.28 -10.88 3.13
N VAL A 30 4.56 -9.98 3.81
CA VAL A 30 4.77 -8.53 3.67
C VAL A 30 6.16 -8.12 4.14
N ARG A 31 6.65 -8.61 5.28
CA ARG A 31 8.02 -8.32 5.74
C ARG A 31 9.07 -8.73 4.71
N ASN A 32 8.92 -9.92 4.12
CA ASN A 32 9.82 -10.41 3.08
C ASN A 32 9.70 -9.58 1.79
N ALA A 33 8.48 -9.18 1.39
CA ALA A 33 8.28 -8.33 0.23
C ALA A 33 8.90 -6.93 0.41
N VAL A 34 8.78 -6.34 1.61
CA VAL A 34 9.41 -5.07 1.97
C VAL A 34 10.93 -5.18 1.97
N SER A 35 11.51 -6.25 2.54
CA SER A 35 12.96 -6.43 2.54
C SER A 35 13.53 -6.62 1.13
N ARG A 36 12.76 -7.27 0.24
CA ARG A 36 13.10 -7.45 -1.18
C ARG A 36 12.77 -6.25 -2.07
N GLY A 37 12.10 -5.22 -1.54
CA GLY A 37 11.75 -4.00 -2.29
C GLY A 37 10.53 -4.13 -3.22
N PHE A 38 9.73 -5.20 -3.10
CA PHE A 38 8.49 -5.36 -3.87
C PHE A 38 7.32 -4.54 -3.32
N VAL A 39 7.43 -4.07 -2.07
CA VAL A 39 6.46 -3.21 -1.39
C VAL A 39 7.20 -1.97 -0.90
N PRO A 40 6.58 -0.77 -0.92
CA PRO A 40 7.20 0.46 -0.42
C PRO A 40 7.82 0.28 0.97
N ARG A 41 8.96 0.94 1.21
CA ARG A 41 9.60 0.91 2.53
C ARG A 41 8.77 1.73 3.52
N GLY A 42 8.52 1.15 4.70
CA GLY A 42 7.87 1.88 5.77
C GLY A 42 8.86 2.76 6.53
N THR A 43 8.35 3.81 7.16
CA THR A 43 9.12 4.68 8.03
C THR A 43 9.14 4.11 9.45
N ARG A 44 10.33 3.95 10.04
CA ARG A 44 10.46 3.57 11.44
C ARG A 44 10.25 4.80 12.33
N ILE A 45 9.23 4.75 13.18
CA ILE A 45 8.96 5.77 14.19
C ILE A 45 9.40 5.20 15.55
N ALA A 46 10.24 5.94 16.28
CA ALA A 46 10.73 5.52 17.60
C ALA A 46 9.56 5.25 18.56
N GLY A 47 9.62 4.15 19.32
CA GLY A 47 8.57 3.75 20.26
C GLY A 47 7.30 3.14 19.64
N ILE A 48 7.08 3.27 18.32
CA ILE A 48 5.84 2.82 17.64
C ILE A 48 6.12 1.69 16.64
N GLY A 49 7.31 1.70 16.02
CA GLY A 49 7.73 0.74 15.00
C GLY A 49 7.53 1.26 13.58
N VAL A 50 7.53 0.35 12.61
CA VAL A 50 7.44 0.68 11.18
C VAL A 50 6.00 1.02 10.80
N ARG A 51 5.82 2.12 10.08
CA ARG A 51 4.51 2.62 9.59
C ARG A 51 4.56 3.04 8.13
N TRP A 52 3.42 2.94 7.47
CA TRP A 52 3.19 3.48 6.13
C TRP A 52 2.03 4.44 6.18
N ARG A 53 2.08 5.50 5.37
CA ARG A 53 0.88 6.30 5.17
C ARG A 53 -0.05 5.55 4.24
N ARG A 54 -1.32 5.47 4.59
CA ARG A 54 -2.35 4.80 3.79
C ARG A 54 -2.42 5.35 2.37
N ASP A 55 -2.44 6.67 2.23
CA ASP A 55 -2.55 7.35 0.93
C ASP A 55 -1.40 7.00 -0.03
N GLU A 56 -0.19 6.81 0.50
CA GLU A 56 0.98 6.40 -0.27
C GLU A 56 0.86 4.95 -0.77
N ILE A 57 0.38 4.05 0.08
CA ILE A 57 0.13 2.65 -0.30
C ILE A 57 -0.97 2.57 -1.35
N GLU A 58 -2.05 3.33 -1.20
CA GLU A 58 -3.15 3.37 -2.17
C GLU A 58 -2.69 3.92 -3.53
N ARG A 59 -1.90 5.01 -3.54
CA ARG A 59 -1.30 5.54 -4.77
C ARG A 59 -0.39 4.52 -5.44
N TRP A 60 0.44 3.83 -4.65
CA TRP A 60 1.33 2.80 -5.17
C TRP A 60 0.54 1.63 -5.77
N LEU A 61 -0.49 1.13 -5.08
CA LEU A 61 -1.38 0.07 -5.58
C LEU A 61 -2.05 0.47 -6.90
N LYS A 62 -2.58 1.70 -6.96
CA LYS A 62 -3.19 2.23 -8.18
C LYS A 62 -2.19 2.26 -9.34
N ALA A 63 -0.95 2.70 -9.10
CA ALA A 63 0.09 2.71 -10.11
C ALA A 63 0.48 1.30 -10.60
N GLN A 64 0.45 0.29 -9.73
CA GLN A 64 0.69 -1.11 -10.13
C GLN A 64 -0.42 -1.64 -11.03
N LEU A 65 -1.68 -1.34 -10.71
CA LEU A 65 -2.82 -1.75 -11.52
C LEU A 65 -2.79 -1.08 -12.91
N GLU A 66 -2.54 0.23 -12.95
CA GLU A 66 -2.46 1.00 -14.21
C GLU A 66 -1.22 0.63 -15.04
N GLY A 67 -0.08 0.37 -14.38
CA GLY A 67 1.15 -0.09 -15.02
C GLY A 67 1.02 -1.50 -15.61
N GLY A 68 0.29 -2.40 -14.93
CA GLY A 68 -0.05 -3.72 -15.45
C GLY A 68 -0.95 -3.66 -16.69
N THR A 69 -1.91 -2.73 -16.72
CA THR A 69 -2.77 -2.49 -17.90
C THR A 69 -1.98 -2.03 -19.12
N ARG A 70 -0.89 -1.27 -18.94
CA ARG A 70 -0.09 -0.73 -20.04
C ARG A 70 0.78 -1.77 -20.75
N LEU A 71 1.16 -2.84 -20.06
CA LEU A 71 1.90 -3.97 -20.65
C LEU A 71 0.95 -4.94 -21.37
N ALA A 72 -0.25 -5.18 -20.82
CA ALA A 72 -1.27 -6.00 -21.48
C ALA A 72 -1.86 -5.35 -22.75
N ALA A 73 -1.88 -4.02 -22.86
CA ALA A 73 -2.42 -3.29 -24.01
C ALA A 73 -1.43 -3.08 -25.16
N LYS A 74 -0.20 -3.62 -25.08
CA LYS A 74 0.83 -3.51 -26.14
C LYS A 74 1.01 -4.77 -26.98
N GLU A 75 0.20 -5.81 -26.76
CA GLU A 75 0.24 -7.06 -27.50
C GLU A 75 -1.09 -7.31 -28.21
N VAL A 76 -1.39 -6.52 -29.25
CA VAL A 76 -2.40 -6.83 -30.28
C VAL A 76 -2.01 -6.23 -31.62
#